data_AF-A0A329PH47-F1
#
_entry.id   AF-A0A329PH47-F1
#
_cell.length_a   1.000
_cell.length_b   1.000
_cell.length_c   1.000
_cell.angle_alpha   90.00
_cell.angle_beta   90.00
_cell.angle_gamma   90.00
#
_symmetry.space_group_name_H-M   'P 1'
#
loop_
_entity.id
_entity.type
_entity.pdbx_description
1 polymer ?
#
loop_
_entity_poly.entity_id
_entity_poly.type
_entity_poly.pdbx_seq_one_letter_code
_entity_poly.pdbx_strand_id
1 'polypeptide(L)'
;MSFNKLKDPMFWFYLLTAVYLIAIIWGIILDQVKPLEVTGQPELVGQYDITGSGQVKRTLQIYRIKTNRGEELVSTEWRDSDGRNKD
;
A
#
# COMPACT_ATOMS: atom_id res chain seq x y z
N MET A 1 1.98 20.76 -45.40
CA MET A 1 1.97 19.48 -44.65
C MET A 1 1.17 18.49 -45.51
N SER A 2 1.82 17.49 -46.12
CA SER A 2 1.12 16.58 -47.05
C SER A 2 0.25 15.59 -46.27
N PHE A 3 -1.05 15.59 -46.55
CA PHE A 3 -2.06 14.73 -45.92
C PHE A 3 -2.02 13.27 -46.40
N ASN A 4 -1.05 12.89 -47.24
CA ASN A 4 -0.92 11.53 -47.77
C ASN A 4 -0.72 10.47 -46.68
N LYS A 5 -0.23 10.85 -45.49
CA LYS A 5 -0.08 9.94 -44.34
C LYS A 5 -1.40 9.53 -43.68
N LEU A 6 -2.50 10.27 -43.89
CA LEU A 6 -3.80 9.94 -43.29
C LEU A 6 -4.47 8.70 -43.92
N LYS A 7 -4.03 8.29 -45.12
CA LYS A 7 -4.53 7.08 -45.80
C LYS A 7 -3.60 5.87 -45.60
N ASP A 8 -2.47 6.07 -44.94
CA ASP A 8 -1.50 5.00 -44.70
C ASP A 8 -2.00 4.12 -43.54
N PRO A 9 -2.30 2.83 -43.78
CA PRO A 9 -2.74 1.92 -42.72
C PRO A 9 -1.68 1.77 -41.62
N MET A 10 -0.39 1.92 -41.96
CA MET A 10 0.70 1.83 -40.98
C MET A 10 0.69 3.02 -40.02
N PHE A 11 0.33 4.21 -40.49
CA PHE A 11 0.16 5.40 -39.64
C PHE A 11 -0.92 5.18 -38.58
N TRP A 12 -2.07 4.62 -38.98
CA TRP A 12 -3.17 4.32 -38.06
C TRP A 12 -2.79 3.24 -37.04
N PHE A 13 -2.03 2.22 -37.45
CA PHE A 13 -1.52 1.21 -36.53
C PHE A 13 -0.64 1.83 -35.43
N TYR A 14 0.33 2.67 -35.80
CA TYR A 14 1.17 3.35 -34.81
C TYR A 14 0.38 4.32 -33.93
N LEU A 15 -0.57 5.05 -34.50
CA LEU A 15 -1.42 5.96 -33.73
C LEU A 15 -2.27 5.23 -32.69
N LEU A 16 -2.95 4.15 -33.09
CA LEU A 16 -3.76 3.33 -32.19
C LEU A 16 -2.90 2.68 -31.12
N THR A 17 -1.71 2.18 -31.48
CA THR A 17 -0.77 1.60 -30.53
C THR A 17 -0.31 2.64 -29.51
N ALA A 18 0.02 3.86 -29.95
CA ALA A 18 0.41 4.95 -29.04
C ALA A 18 -0.73 5.34 -28.10
N VAL A 19 -1.96 5.49 -28.60
CA VAL A 19 -3.14 5.78 -27.78
C VAL A 19 -3.40 4.67 -26.77
N TYR A 20 -3.28 3.41 -27.19
CA TYR A 20 -3.44 2.25 -26.31
C TYR A 20 -2.40 2.23 -25.18
N LEU A 21 -1.13 2.47 -25.51
CA LEU A 21 -0.05 2.55 -24.52
C LEU A 21 -0.28 3.70 -23.53
N ILE A 22 -0.70 4.87 -24.01
CA ILE A 22 -1.05 6.02 -23.15
C ILE A 22 -2.20 5.65 -22.21
N ALA A 23 -3.24 4.96 -22.71
CA ALA A 23 -4.36 4.53 -21.88
C ALA A 23 -3.93 3.55 -20.78
N ILE A 24 -3.05 2.59 -21.09
CA ILE A 24 -2.49 1.66 -20.08
C ILE A 24 -1.70 2.43 -19.03
N ILE A 25 -0.78 3.31 -19.47
CA ILE A 25 0.07 4.08 -18.56
C ILE A 25 -0.80 4.94 -17.63
N TRP A 26 -1.83 5.60 -18.16
CA TRP A 26 -2.78 6.37 -17.37
C TRP A 26 -3.53 5.50 -16.35
N GLY A 27 -3.99 4.32 -16.75
CA GLY A 27 -4.64 3.38 -15.84
C GLY A 27 -3.75 2.99 -14.66
N ILE A 28 -2.47 2.73 -14.92
CA ILE A 28 -1.49 2.39 -13.88
C ILE A 28 -1.25 3.58 -12.94
N ILE A 29 -1.07 4.79 -13.48
CA ILE A 29 -0.86 6.00 -12.66
C ILE A 29 -2.07 6.23 -11.76
N LEU A 30 -3.28 6.14 -12.28
CA LEU A 30 -4.51 6.35 -11.50
C LEU A 30 -4.63 5.34 -10.35
N ASP A 31 -4.21 4.09 -10.56
CA ASP A 31 -4.22 3.09 -9.49
C ASP A 31 -3.19 3.38 -8.40
N GLN A 32 -1.99 3.85 -8.78
CA GLN A 32 -0.92 4.21 -7.84
C GLN A 32 -1.17 5.51 -7.06
N VAL A 33 -2.03 6.41 -7.57
CA VAL A 33 -2.32 7.71 -6.94
C VAL A 33 -3.50 7.63 -5.96
N LYS A 34 -4.25 6.53 -5.91
CA LYS A 34 -5.33 6.35 -4.94
C LYS A 34 -4.80 6.59 -3.52
N PRO A 35 -5.38 7.51 -2.72
CA PRO A 35 -4.93 7.73 -1.35
C PRO A 35 -5.00 6.42 -0.57
N LEU A 36 -4.07 6.23 0.37
CA LEU A 36 -4.13 5.09 1.27
C LEU A 36 -5.34 5.27 2.17
N GLU A 37 -6.31 4.36 2.06
CA GLU A 37 -7.53 4.40 2.85
C GLU A 37 -7.55 3.22 3.79
N VAL A 38 -7.83 3.52 5.06
CA VAL A 38 -8.06 2.51 6.09
C VAL A 38 -9.45 1.91 5.87
N THR A 39 -9.50 0.61 5.57
CA THR A 39 -10.74 -0.11 5.25
C THR A 39 -11.23 -1.00 6.39
N GLY A 40 -10.42 -1.18 7.45
CA GLY A 40 -10.75 -2.00 8.60
C GLY A 40 -10.16 -1.45 9.90
N GLN A 41 -10.63 -2.01 11.02
CA GLN A 41 -10.06 -1.70 12.33
C GLN A 41 -8.67 -2.35 12.49
N PRO A 42 -7.78 -1.78 13.31
CA PRO A 42 -6.52 -2.41 13.67
C PRO A 42 -6.76 -3.76 14.35
N GLU A 43 -6.06 -4.80 13.89
CA GLU A 43 -6.11 -6.15 14.44
C GLU A 43 -4.75 -6.48 15.06
N LEU A 44 -4.76 -7.08 16.26
CA LEU A 44 -3.55 -7.58 16.92
C LEU A 44 -3.07 -8.83 16.17
N VAL A 45 -1.90 -8.77 15.55
CA VAL A 45 -1.33 -9.88 14.77
C VAL A 45 -0.22 -10.62 15.49
N GLY A 46 0.39 -10.00 16.49
CA GLY A 46 1.48 -10.60 17.23
C GLY A 46 1.59 -10.01 18.63
N GLN A 47 1.93 -10.87 19.57
CA GLN A 47 2.23 -10.50 20.95
C GLN A 47 3.49 -11.24 21.39
N TYR A 48 4.50 -10.50 21.84
CA TYR A 48 5.77 -11.06 22.29
C TYR A 48 6.08 -10.61 23.70
N ASP A 49 6.18 -11.57 24.61
CA ASP A 49 6.61 -11.31 25.98
C ASP A 49 8.13 -11.33 26.05
N ILE A 50 8.71 -10.18 26.38
CA ILE A 50 10.15 -9.96 26.45
C ILE A 50 10.51 -9.75 27.91
N THR A 51 11.28 -10.69 28.46
CA THR A 51 11.82 -10.62 29.82
C THR A 51 13.26 -10.15 29.75
N GLY A 52 13.52 -8.91 30.18
CA GLY A 52 14.87 -8.37 30.27
C GLY A 52 15.66 -8.99 31.44
N SER A 53 16.99 -8.86 31.40
CA SER A 53 17.93 -9.37 32.41
C SER A 53 17.72 -8.86 33.84
N GLY A 54 16.84 -7.87 34.05
CA GLY A 54 16.53 -7.25 35.34
C GLY A 54 15.08 -7.40 35.82
N GLN A 55 14.39 -8.51 35.51
CA GLN A 55 12.98 -8.79 35.89
C GLN A 55 11.89 -7.88 35.28
N VAL A 56 12.26 -6.96 34.39
CA VAL A 56 11.28 -6.15 33.66
C VAL A 56 10.66 -7.02 32.57
N LYS A 57 9.39 -7.41 32.77
CA LYS A 57 8.55 -8.07 31.77
C LYS A 57 7.76 -7.05 30.99
N ARG A 58 8.00 -6.96 29.68
CA ARG A 58 7.22 -6.14 28.74
C ARG A 58 6.62 -7.02 27.67
N THR A 59 5.46 -6.60 27.18
CA THR A 59 4.76 -7.25 26.09
C THR A 59 4.80 -6.31 24.89
N LEU A 60 5.37 -6.76 23.78
CA LEU A 60 5.31 -6.06 22.49
C LEU A 60 4.07 -6.53 21.75
N GLN A 61 3.14 -5.62 21.47
CA GLN A 61 1.95 -5.88 20.66
C GLN A 61 2.12 -5.26 19.28
N ILE A 62 1.87 -6.05 18.24
CA ILE A 62 2.00 -5.66 16.84
C ILE A 62 0.62 -5.60 16.22
N TYR A 63 0.27 -4.45 15.66
CA TYR A 63 -1.01 -4.23 15.01
C TYR A 63 -0.87 -4.12 13.50
N ARG A 64 -1.82 -4.72 12.82
CA ARG A 64 -2.01 -4.63 11.38
C ARG A 64 -3.32 -3.91 11.10
N ILE A 65 -3.34 -3.08 10.06
CA ILE A 65 -4.57 -2.51 9.55
C ILE A 65 -4.80 -2.99 8.12
N LYS A 66 -6.08 -3.16 7.78
CA LYS A 66 -6.48 -3.38 6.39
C LYS A 66 -6.63 -2.03 5.71
N THR A 67 -5.96 -1.90 4.57
CA THR A 67 -6.06 -0.74 3.68
C THR A 67 -6.61 -1.17 2.32
N ASN A 68 -6.98 -0.19 1.50
CA ASN A 68 -7.32 -0.41 0.09
C ASN A 68 -6.17 -0.95 -0.77
N ARG A 69 -4.94 -1.02 -0.23
CA ARG A 69 -3.74 -1.58 -0.88
C ARG A 69 -3.29 -2.91 -0.30
N GLY A 70 -4.00 -3.43 0.71
CA GLY A 70 -3.67 -4.68 1.39
C GLY A 70 -3.49 -4.52 2.89
N GLU A 71 -2.79 -5.46 3.51
CA GLU A 71 -2.52 -5.45 4.94
C GLU A 71 -1.22 -4.71 5.24
N GLU A 72 -1.27 -3.65 6.05
CA GLU A 72 -0.09 -2.89 6.47
C GLU A 72 0.13 -2.96 7.98
N LEU A 73 1.41 -3.03 8.38
CA LEU A 73 1.80 -2.99 9.79
C LEU A 73 1.80 -1.52 10.25
N VAL A 74 0.93 -1.19 11.19
CA VAL A 74 0.66 0.21 11.56
C VAL A 74 1.43 0.64 12.79
N SER A 75 1.54 -0.25 13.78
CA SER A 75 2.12 0.15 15.05
C SER A 75 2.63 -1.04 15.84
N THR A 76 3.64 -0.75 16.65
CA THR A 76 4.14 -1.62 17.70
C THR A 76 4.04 -0.87 19.02
N GLU A 77 3.31 -1.41 19.99
CA GLU A 77 3.21 -0.80 21.33
C GLU A 77 3.87 -1.71 22.38
N TRP A 78 4.54 -1.08 23.34
CA TRP A 78 5.08 -1.75 24.51
C TRP A 78 4.09 -1.61 25.66
N ARG A 79 3.56 -2.73 26.14
CA ARG A 79 2.78 -2.77 27.38
C ARG A 79 3.60 -3.32 28.53
N ASP A 80 3.39 -2.77 29.72
CA ASP A 80 3.82 -3.46 30.94
C ASP A 80 2.96 -4.73 31.11
N SER A 81 3.53 -5.75 31.76
CA SER A 81 2.87 -7.05 32.02
C SER A 81 1.57 -6.95 32.84
N ASP A 82 1.30 -5.79 33.46
CA ASP A 82 0.07 -5.47 34.17
C ASP A 82 -1.02 -4.84 33.27
N GLY A 83 -0.78 -4.71 31.95
CA GLY A 83 -1.73 -4.14 30.99
C GLY A 83 -1.77 -2.60 30.92
N ARG A 84 -0.92 -1.90 31.69
CA ARG A 84 -0.83 -0.43 31.69
C ARG A 84 0.17 0.08 30.63
N ASN A 85 -0.21 1.15 29.93
CA ASN A 85 0.70 1.90 29.08
C ASN A 85 1.64 2.74 29.96
N LYS A 86 2.93 2.75 29.62
CA LYS A 86 3.87 3.78 30.09
C LYS A 86 3.93 4.86 29.01
N ASP A 87 3.26 5.97 29.26
CA ASP A 87 3.44 7.21 28.50
C ASP A 87 4.84 7.79 28.73
#